data_AF-A0A9E1Q317-F1
#
_entry.id   AF-A0A9E1Q317-F1
#
_cell.length_a   1.000
_cell.length_b   1.000
_cell.length_c   1.000
_cell.angle_alpha   90.00
_cell.angle_beta   90.00
_cell.angle_gamma   90.00
#
_symmetry.space_group_name_H-M   'P 1'
#
loop_
_entity.id
_entity.type
_entity.pdbx_description
1 polymer ?
#
loop_
_entity_poly.entity_id
_entity_poly.type
_entity_poly.pdbx_seq_one_letter_code
_entity_poly.pdbx_strand_id
1 'polypeptide(L)'
;GHLVESKSLKLYLGSFRNHAAFHEDCTVGIARRLVAEIAPRWLRIGGYWYPRGGIPIDVFYQTGPAPDGVWIPDQGVPSYRGRG
;
A
#
# COMPACT_ATOMS: atom_id res chain seq x y z
N GLY A 1 10.96 -6.90 17.10
CA GLY A 1 10.09 -6.26 16.09
C GLY A 1 8.69 -6.79 16.28
N HIS A 2 7.68 -5.96 16.08
CA HIS A 2 6.28 -6.37 16.20
C HIS A 2 5.72 -6.78 14.83
N LEU A 3 4.68 -7.62 14.83
CA LEU A 3 3.91 -7.95 13.65
C LEU A 3 2.50 -7.36 13.80
N VAL A 4 1.92 -6.94 12.68
CA VAL A 4 0.54 -6.50 12.64
C VAL A 4 -0.36 -7.72 12.57
N GLU A 5 -1.34 -7.80 13.45
CA GLU A 5 -2.35 -8.86 13.40
C GLU A 5 -3.34 -8.58 12.24
N SER A 6 -3.65 -9.59 11.44
CA SER A 6 -4.38 -9.44 10.18
C SER A 6 -5.79 -8.85 10.32
N LYS A 7 -6.53 -9.18 11.39
CA LYS A 7 -7.86 -8.61 11.66
C LYS A 7 -7.76 -7.12 12.02
N SER A 8 -6.77 -6.72 12.82
CA SER A 8 -6.52 -5.31 13.15
C SER A 8 -6.19 -4.50 11.89
N LEU A 9 -5.36 -5.04 10.99
CA LEU A 9 -5.05 -4.40 9.71
C LEU A 9 -6.30 -4.23 8.85
N LYS A 10 -7.14 -5.27 8.75
CA LYS A 10 -8.41 -5.20 8.02
C LYS A 10 -9.33 -4.10 8.56
N LEU A 11 -9.47 -3.99 9.89
CA LEU A 11 -10.30 -2.96 10.51
C LEU A 11 -9.71 -1.56 10.28
N TYR A 12 -8.39 -1.42 10.36
CA TYR A 12 -7.70 -0.17 10.06
C TYR A 12 -7.94 0.26 8.61
N LEU A 13 -7.76 -0.62 7.63
CA LEU A 13 -8.08 -0.32 6.23
C LEU A 13 -9.57 0.05 6.05
N GLY A 14 -10.46 -0.63 6.77
CA GLY A 14 -11.89 -0.32 6.78
C GLY A 14 -12.22 1.09 7.29
N SER A 15 -11.40 1.67 8.15
CA SER A 15 -11.61 3.02 8.68
C SER A 15 -11.50 4.13 7.63
N PHE A 16 -10.87 3.86 6.48
CA PHE A 16 -10.74 4.82 5.37
C PHE A 16 -11.99 4.90 4.47
N ARG A 17 -13.03 4.09 4.72
CA ARG A 17 -14.23 4.01 3.86
C ARG A 17 -14.88 5.36 3.58
N ASN A 18 -14.94 6.24 4.58
CA ASN A 18 -15.54 7.56 4.50
C ASN A 18 -14.50 8.67 4.70
N HIS A 19 -13.24 8.41 4.37
CA HIS A 19 -12.13 9.35 4.50
C HIS A 19 -11.77 9.93 3.14
N ALA A 20 -11.86 11.25 2.99
CA ALA A 20 -11.49 11.93 1.75
C ALA A 20 -9.99 12.31 1.80
N ALA A 21 -9.21 11.70 0.92
CA ALA A 21 -7.79 12.01 0.73
C ALA A 21 -7.36 11.64 -0.71
N PHE A 22 -6.23 12.19 -1.15
CA PHE A 22 -5.58 11.75 -2.39
C PHE A 22 -5.14 10.28 -2.27
N HIS A 23 -5.08 9.57 -3.40
CA HIS A 23 -4.68 8.16 -3.45
C HIS A 23 -3.27 7.94 -2.89
N GLU A 24 -2.38 8.89 -3.16
CA GLU A 24 -1.00 8.94 -2.66
C GLU A 24 -0.97 9.11 -1.14
N ASP A 25 -1.74 10.07 -0.62
CA ASP A 25 -1.80 10.36 0.82
C ASP A 25 -2.40 9.19 1.61
N CYS A 26 -3.46 8.57 1.09
CA CYS A 26 -4.01 7.32 1.65
C CYS A 26 -2.95 6.21 1.72
N THR A 27 -2.27 5.94 0.59
CA THR A 27 -1.36 4.80 0.48
C THR A 27 -0.10 5.01 1.34
N VAL A 28 0.53 6.18 1.24
CA VAL A 28 1.73 6.52 2.02
C VAL A 28 1.38 6.74 3.49
N GLY A 29 0.20 7.27 3.80
CA GLY A 29 -0.31 7.42 5.16
C GLY A 29 -0.44 6.10 5.89
N ILE A 30 -1.01 5.07 5.24
CA ILE A 30 -1.04 3.69 5.77
C ILE A 30 0.38 3.20 6.06
N ALA A 31 1.32 3.36 5.13
CA ALA A 31 2.70 2.91 5.32
C ALA A 31 3.39 3.62 6.49
N ARG A 32 3.26 4.95 6.58
CA ARG A 32 3.82 5.75 7.68
C ARG A 32 3.24 5.34 9.03
N ARG A 33 1.94 5.07 9.10
CA ARG A 33 1.31 4.57 10.32
C ARG A 33 1.88 3.22 10.73
N LEU A 34 1.98 2.27 9.79
CA LEU A 34 2.55 0.96 10.09
C LEU A 34 4.01 1.07 10.56
N VAL A 35 4.82 1.91 9.91
CA VAL A 35 6.21 2.15 10.32
C VAL A 35 6.30 2.66 11.75
N ALA A 36 5.45 3.63 12.12
CA ALA A 36 5.42 4.20 13.46
C ALA A 36 5.02 3.17 14.54
N GLU A 37 4.08 2.28 14.21
CA GLU A 37 3.51 1.33 15.18
C GLU A 37 4.39 0.09 15.41
N ILE A 38 5.07 -0.42 14.38
CA ILE A 38 5.79 -1.72 14.49
C ILE A 38 7.30 -1.64 14.24
N ALA A 39 7.80 -0.49 13.79
CA ALA A 39 9.21 -0.25 13.43
C ALA A 39 9.80 -1.41 12.59
N PRO A 40 9.23 -1.71 11.40
CA PRO A 40 9.66 -2.85 10.60
C PRO A 40 11.07 -2.60 10.04
N ARG A 41 11.84 -3.67 9.83
CA ARG A 41 13.16 -3.58 9.17
C ARG A 41 13.06 -3.02 7.75
N TRP A 42 12.00 -3.40 7.04
CA TRP A 42 11.66 -2.92 5.71
C TRP A 42 10.15 -3.07 5.52
N LEU A 43 9.52 -2.08 4.87
CA LEU A 43 8.12 -2.13 4.50
C LEU A 43 7.99 -1.69 3.04
N ARG A 44 7.20 -2.45 2.29
CA ARG A 44 6.78 -2.14 0.91
C ARG A 44 5.26 -2.17 0.84
N ILE A 45 4.66 -1.20 0.15
CA ILE A 45 3.24 -1.15 -0.13
C ILE A 45 3.00 -0.75 -1.60
N GLY A 46 1.94 -1.29 -2.19
CA GLY A 46 1.39 -0.88 -3.47
C GLY A 46 -0.09 -0.54 -3.31
N GLY A 47 -0.49 0.66 -3.75
CA GLY A 47 -1.88 1.09 -3.82
C GLY A 47 -2.33 1.18 -5.26
N TYR A 48 -3.25 0.30 -5.68
CA TYR A 48 -3.73 0.21 -7.07
C TYR A 48 -5.15 0.73 -7.16
N TRP A 49 -5.28 1.96 -7.63
CA TRP A 49 -6.55 2.68 -7.57
C TRP A 49 -7.33 2.55 -8.87
N TYR A 50 -8.64 2.39 -8.75
CA TYR A 50 -9.52 2.38 -9.90
C TYR A 50 -9.43 3.71 -10.66
N PRO A 51 -9.41 3.67 -12.01
CA PRO A 51 -9.30 4.89 -12.81
C PRO A 51 -10.40 5.91 -12.55
N ARG A 52 -10.02 7.18 -12.64
CA ARG A 52 -10.93 8.31 -12.74
C ARG A 52 -10.61 9.02 -14.06
N GLY A 53 -11.62 9.23 -14.90
CA GLY A 53 -11.41 9.76 -16.26
C GLY A 53 -10.53 8.86 -17.15
N GLY A 54 -10.52 7.55 -16.91
CA GLY A 54 -9.74 6.58 -17.69
C GLY A 54 -8.26 6.47 -17.30
N ILE A 55 -7.79 7.24 -16.31
CA ILE A 55 -6.39 7.25 -15.87
C ILE A 55 -6.27 6.53 -14.52
N PRO A 56 -5.53 5.40 -14.42
CA PRO A 56 -5.23 4.75 -13.14
C PRO A 56 -4.20 5.55 -12.35
N ILE A 57 -4.20 5.36 -11.03
CA ILE A 57 -3.14 5.86 -10.16
C ILE A 57 -2.60 4.67 -9.38
N ASP A 58 -1.35 4.32 -9.66
CA ASP A 58 -0.63 3.26 -8.95
C ASP A 58 0.45 3.90 -8.08
N VAL A 59 0.36 3.68 -6.77
CA VAL A 59 1.25 4.28 -5.78
C VAL A 59 2.16 3.20 -5.22
N PHE A 60 3.46 3.38 -5.41
CA PHE A 60 4.49 2.48 -4.87
C PHE A 60 5.32 3.20 -3.82
N TYR A 61 5.44 2.59 -2.65
CA TYR A 61 6.27 3.13 -1.57
C TYR A 61 7.03 2.02 -0.85
N GLN A 62 8.29 2.31 -0.50
CA GLN A 62 9.10 1.49 0.37
C GLN A 62 9.99 2.36 1.25
N THR A 63 10.28 1.90 2.48
CA THR A 63 11.06 2.66 3.47
C THR A 63 12.55 2.78 3.15
N GLY A 64 13.03 2.03 2.15
CA GLY A 64 14.44 1.97 1.77
C GLY A 64 14.70 0.84 0.76
N PRO A 65 15.98 0.53 0.47
CA PRO A 65 16.32 -0.60 -0.37
C PRO A 65 15.80 -1.91 0.22
N ALA A 66 15.40 -2.83 -0.67
CA ALA A 66 15.02 -4.17 -0.27
C ALA A 66 16.19 -4.88 0.44
N PRO A 67 15.98 -5.57 1.57
CA PRO A 67 17.01 -6.37 2.20
C PRO A 67 17.46 -7.52 1.30
N ASP A 68 18.74 -7.88 1.41
CA ASP A 68 19.32 -8.98 0.64
C ASP A 68 18.64 -10.32 0.96
N GLY A 69 18.46 -11.15 -0.07
CA GLY A 69 17.89 -12.48 0.06
C GLY A 69 16.37 -12.52 0.30
N VAL A 70 15.67 -11.39 0.29
CA VAL A 70 14.21 -11.36 0.39
C VAL A 70 13.60 -11.72 -0.96
N TRP A 71 12.75 -12.75 -0.98
CA TRP A 71 11.90 -13.01 -2.14
C TRP A 71 10.81 -11.94 -2.20
N ILE A 72 10.76 -11.22 -3.32
CA ILE A 72 9.78 -10.19 -3.59
C ILE A 72 8.94 -10.64 -4.79
N PRO A 73 7.64 -10.95 -4.60
CA PRO A 73 6.80 -11.33 -5.72
C PRO A 73 6.64 -10.17 -6.71
N ASP A 74 6.45 -10.52 -7.98
CA ASP A 74 5.90 -9.59 -8.96
C ASP A 74 4.53 -9.10 -8.46
N GLN A 75 4.21 -7.84 -8.75
CA GLN A 75 2.99 -7.24 -8.26
C GLN A 75 1.76 -7.81 -8.97
N GLY A 76 1.91 -8.40 -10.15
CA GLY A 76 0.83 -9.04 -10.89
C GLY A 76 -0.29 -8.08 -11.28
N VAL A 77 -0.08 -6.77 -11.19
CA VAL A 77 -1.07 -5.76 -11.55
C VAL A 77 -0.87 -5.41 -13.03
N PRO A 78 -1.82 -5.77 -13.91
CA PRO A 78 -1.72 -5.41 -15.31
C PRO A 78 -1.75 -3.89 -15.45
N SER A 79 -0.92 -3.35 -16.34
CA SER A 79 -1.10 -1.98 -16.80
C SER A 79 -2.52 -1.82 -17.33
N TYR A 80 -3.26 -0.85 -16.80
CA TYR A 80 -4.65 -0.65 -17.18
C TYR A 80 -4.73 -0.37 -18.69
N ARG A 81 -5.28 -1.32 -19.46
CA ARG A 81 -5.43 -1.21 -20.93
C ARG A 81 -6.79 -0.65 -21.38
N GLY A 82 -7.55 -0.05 -20.47
CA GLY A 82 -8.99 0.08 -20.65
C GLY A 82 -9.64 -1.27 -20.32
N ARG A 83 -10.54 -1.30 -19.33
CA ARG A 83 -11.36 -2.48 -19.07
C ARG A 83 -12.29 -2.67 -20.26
N GLY A 84 -11.99 -3.66 -21.11
CA GLY A 84 -13.05 -4.50 -21.65
C GLY A 84 -13.70 -5.28 -20.50
#